data_AF-A0A659RZN0-F1
#
_entry.id   AF-A0A659RZN0-F1
#
_cell.length_a   1.000
_cell.length_b   1.000
_cell.length_c   1.000
_cell.angle_alpha   90.00
_cell.angle_beta   90.00
_cell.angle_gamma   90.00
#
_symmetry.space_group_name_H-M   'P 1'
#
loop_
_entity.id
_entity.type
_entity.pdbx_description
1 polymer ?
#
loop_
_entity_poly.entity_id
_entity_poly.type
_entity_poly.pdbx_seq_one_letter_code
_entity_poly.pdbx_strand_id
1 'polypeptide(L)'
;LQVSDEEYQQWQKDIGAISLPDPVFELIFTLRQQLDNLPNAPYVSDRRWKKAIRLLQASAFFSGRDAVAPIDLILLKDCLWYDAQSLNLMQQQLEILMTGHAWQQQAMLTRLGGIVQRRLQLQQQQSDKTAFTVIKEGGMFSRRPHYTLPPEASASTLTLLLQKPLKLHDMEVIHITFDRSALELFLTKGGEIRGKLNGIGFAQTLNMEVDNAQHLVVRDISLQGTRLELPGAAEDSMPAEIKQQLETLENDWRQQHTRFSEQQHCLFIHSDWLGRIEASLQDVGEQIRQAQQC
;
A
#
# COMPACT_ATOMS: atom_id res chain seq x y z
N LEU A 1 37.44 -15.75 29.26
CA LEU A 1 38.08 -16.83 28.47
C LEU A 1 39.04 -16.18 27.48
N GLN A 2 40.23 -16.74 27.29
CA GLN A 2 41.21 -16.31 26.29
C GLN A 2 41.21 -17.33 25.15
N VAL A 3 41.31 -16.86 23.91
CA VAL A 3 41.34 -17.71 22.71
C VAL A 3 42.73 -18.35 22.57
N SER A 4 42.78 -19.66 22.38
CA SER A 4 44.00 -20.41 22.12
C SER A 4 44.42 -20.36 20.64
N ASP A 5 45.68 -20.69 20.36
CA ASP A 5 46.19 -20.77 18.98
C ASP A 5 45.45 -21.83 18.15
N GLU A 6 45.09 -22.96 18.77
CA GLU A 6 44.35 -24.04 18.12
C GLU A 6 42.94 -23.58 17.71
N GLU A 7 42.22 -22.94 18.63
CA GLU A 7 40.89 -22.36 18.34
C GLU A 7 40.98 -21.30 17.24
N TYR A 8 41.96 -20.40 17.32
CA TYR A 8 42.14 -19.36 16.31
C TYR A 8 42.36 -19.94 14.91
N GLN A 9 43.24 -20.94 14.77
CA GLN A 9 43.52 -21.58 13.47
C GLN A 9 42.32 -22.37 12.96
N GLN A 10 41.57 -23.02 13.84
CA GLN A 10 40.35 -23.74 13.47
C GLN A 10 39.28 -22.77 12.95
N TRP A 11 39.03 -21.67 13.65
CA TRP A 11 38.06 -20.66 13.23
C TRP A 11 38.40 -20.03 11.88
N GLN A 12 39.67 -19.89 11.51
CA GLN A 12 40.04 -19.39 10.17
C GLN A 12 39.49 -20.26 9.03
N LYS A 13 39.37 -21.57 9.26
CA LYS A 13 38.77 -22.53 8.31
C LYS A 13 37.25 -22.45 8.37
N ASP A 14 36.70 -22.47 9.58
CA ASP A 14 35.24 -22.52 9.80
C ASP A 14 34.54 -21.25 9.31
N ILE A 15 35.15 -20.07 9.49
CA ILE A 15 34.66 -18.81 8.92
C ILE A 15 34.53 -18.91 7.38
N GLY A 16 35.48 -19.59 6.72
CA GLY A 16 35.41 -19.79 5.27
C GLY A 16 34.29 -20.72 4.82
N ALA A 17 33.74 -21.53 5.72
CA ALA A 17 32.65 -22.47 5.44
C ALA A 17 31.25 -21.86 5.63
N ILE A 18 31.14 -20.68 6.23
CA ILE A 18 29.87 -19.96 6.38
C ILE A 18 29.27 -19.65 5.01
N SER A 19 28.02 -20.05 4.80
CA SER A 19 27.33 -19.86 3.53
C SER A 19 26.97 -18.39 3.28
N LEU A 20 26.93 -18.00 2.01
CA LEU A 20 26.40 -16.71 1.56
C LEU A 20 25.09 -16.96 0.83
N PRO A 21 23.93 -16.81 1.49
CA PRO A 21 22.63 -17.06 0.85
C PRO A 21 22.36 -16.10 -0.31
N ASP A 22 21.63 -16.57 -1.33
CA ASP A 22 21.26 -15.77 -2.50
C ASP A 22 20.60 -14.42 -2.14
N PRO A 23 19.64 -14.34 -1.18
CA PRO A 23 19.05 -13.05 -0.81
C PRO A 23 20.07 -12.04 -0.28
N VAL A 24 21.12 -12.51 0.40
CA VAL A 24 22.19 -11.66 0.93
C VAL A 24 23.14 -11.24 -0.19
N PHE A 25 23.45 -12.14 -1.11
CA PHE A 25 24.22 -11.82 -2.31
C PHE A 25 23.52 -10.74 -3.15
N GLU A 26 22.20 -10.85 -3.36
CA GLU A 26 21.41 -9.85 -4.10
C GLU A 26 21.45 -8.47 -3.43
N LEU A 27 21.44 -8.39 -2.09
CA LEU A 27 21.60 -7.12 -1.37
C LEU A 27 23.00 -6.51 -1.58
N ILE A 28 24.05 -7.33 -1.52
CA ILE A 28 25.43 -6.90 -1.81
C ILE A 28 25.54 -6.39 -3.24
N PHE A 29 24.96 -7.11 -4.21
CA PHE A 29 24.97 -6.74 -5.61
C PHE A 29 24.19 -5.45 -5.86
N THR A 30 23.02 -5.31 -5.25
CA THR A 30 22.21 -4.07 -5.28
C THR A 30 23.01 -2.88 -4.78
N LEU A 31 23.67 -3.01 -3.63
CA LEU A 31 24.52 -1.94 -3.07
C LEU A 31 25.67 -1.60 -4.02
N ARG A 32 26.34 -2.60 -4.58
CA ARG A 32 27.42 -2.40 -5.55
C ARG A 32 26.93 -1.60 -6.76
N GLN A 33 25.81 -1.98 -7.37
CA GLN A 33 25.23 -1.26 -8.50
C GLN A 33 24.80 0.16 -8.14
N GLN A 34 24.22 0.38 -6.96
CA GLN A 34 23.86 1.71 -6.47
C GLN A 34 25.09 2.62 -6.37
N LEU A 35 26.19 2.10 -5.83
CA LEU A 35 27.45 2.85 -5.75
C LEU A 35 28.03 3.14 -7.13
N ASP A 36 28.06 2.17 -8.04
CA ASP A 36 28.60 2.36 -9.40
C ASP A 36 27.82 3.41 -10.21
N ASN A 37 26.52 3.61 -9.91
CA ASN A 37 25.67 4.60 -10.57
C ASN A 37 25.76 6.02 -9.96
N LEU A 38 26.42 6.19 -8.82
CA LEU A 38 26.53 7.47 -8.13
C LEU A 38 27.87 8.15 -8.49
N PRO A 39 27.87 9.37 -9.07
CA PRO A 39 29.09 10.01 -9.58
C PRO A 39 30.12 10.34 -8.50
N ASN A 40 29.69 10.46 -7.24
CA ASN A 40 30.55 10.77 -6.09
C ASN A 40 30.79 9.57 -5.17
N ALA A 41 30.41 8.35 -5.59
CA ALA A 41 30.61 7.16 -4.78
C ALA A 41 32.09 6.73 -4.76
N PRO A 42 32.56 6.18 -3.62
CA PRO A 42 33.90 5.63 -3.56
C PRO A 42 34.03 4.42 -4.49
N TYR A 43 35.13 4.34 -5.25
CA TYR A 43 35.45 3.11 -5.97
C TYR A 43 35.75 1.96 -5.00
N VAL A 44 35.00 0.87 -5.10
CA VAL A 44 35.18 -0.34 -4.28
C VAL A 44 35.68 -1.49 -5.15
N SER A 45 36.99 -1.77 -5.09
CA SER A 45 37.59 -2.89 -5.82
C SER A 45 37.02 -4.26 -5.42
N ASP A 46 37.04 -5.24 -6.33
CA ASP A 46 36.65 -6.63 -6.05
C ASP A 46 37.42 -7.25 -4.88
N ARG A 47 38.70 -6.86 -4.72
CA ARG A 47 39.51 -7.28 -3.56
C ARG A 47 38.89 -6.80 -2.24
N ARG A 48 38.38 -5.57 -2.19
CA ARG A 48 37.74 -5.00 -0.99
C ARG A 48 36.43 -5.73 -0.70
N TRP A 49 35.60 -5.99 -1.71
CA TRP A 49 34.40 -6.82 -1.59
C TRP A 49 34.70 -8.22 -1.04
N LYS A 50 35.69 -8.92 -1.62
CA LYS A 50 36.08 -10.27 -1.16
C LYS A 50 36.54 -10.29 0.30
N LYS A 51 37.29 -9.27 0.75
CA LYS A 51 37.71 -9.15 2.16
C LYS A 51 36.54 -8.80 3.08
N ALA A 52 35.63 -7.94 2.64
CA ALA A 52 34.43 -7.59 3.38
C ALA A 52 33.54 -8.83 3.60
N ILE A 53 33.32 -9.66 2.58
CA ILE A 53 32.55 -10.92 2.71
C ILE A 53 33.14 -11.81 3.81
N ARG A 54 34.47 -11.96 3.88
CA ARG A 54 35.11 -12.74 4.97
C ARG A 54 34.81 -12.16 6.36
N LEU A 55 34.69 -10.84 6.49
CA LEU A 55 34.29 -10.19 7.73
C LEU A 55 32.81 -10.48 8.06
N LEU A 56 31.92 -10.45 7.06
CA LEU A 56 30.51 -10.79 7.24
C LEU A 56 30.34 -12.25 7.68
N GLN A 57 31.10 -13.17 7.07
CA GLN A 57 31.14 -14.58 7.47
C GLN A 57 31.62 -14.75 8.92
N ALA A 58 32.66 -14.01 9.33
CA ALA A 58 33.13 -14.02 10.70
C ALA A 58 32.07 -13.50 11.69
N SER A 59 31.36 -12.44 11.32
CA SER A 59 30.25 -11.89 12.12
C SER A 59 29.16 -12.94 12.34
N ALA A 60 28.73 -13.63 11.28
CA ALA A 60 27.77 -14.72 11.37
C ALA A 60 28.27 -15.89 12.23
N PHE A 61 29.49 -16.35 11.99
CA PHE A 61 30.12 -17.44 12.75
C PHE A 61 30.16 -17.15 14.25
N PHE A 62 30.67 -15.99 14.65
CA PHE A 62 30.76 -15.60 16.07
C PHE A 62 29.41 -15.20 16.68
N SER A 63 28.38 -15.06 15.86
CA SER A 63 26.98 -14.92 16.30
C SER A 63 26.24 -16.26 16.35
N GLY A 64 26.94 -17.40 16.17
CA GLY A 64 26.34 -18.74 16.22
C GLY A 64 25.51 -19.12 14.99
N ARG A 65 25.71 -18.44 13.85
CA ARG A 65 25.01 -18.69 12.58
C ARG A 65 25.91 -19.41 11.59
N ASP A 66 25.33 -20.28 10.75
CA ASP A 66 25.98 -21.02 9.67
C ASP A 66 25.87 -20.32 8.29
N ALA A 67 25.16 -19.21 8.25
CA ALA A 67 24.94 -18.38 7.07
C ALA A 67 25.07 -16.90 7.42
N VAL A 68 25.62 -16.12 6.48
CA VAL A 68 25.55 -14.65 6.54
C VAL A 68 24.08 -14.24 6.49
N ALA A 69 23.67 -13.29 7.34
CA ALA A 69 22.33 -12.73 7.31
C ALA A 69 22.35 -11.25 6.91
N PRO A 70 21.20 -10.68 6.49
CA PRO A 70 21.13 -9.27 6.10
C PRO A 70 21.69 -8.30 7.16
N ILE A 71 21.52 -8.61 8.44
CA ILE A 71 22.03 -7.76 9.54
C ILE A 71 23.55 -7.54 9.49
N ASP A 72 24.31 -8.51 8.96
CA ASP A 72 25.77 -8.40 8.89
C ASP A 72 26.21 -7.29 7.93
N LEU A 73 25.40 -6.95 6.92
CA LEU A 73 25.73 -5.95 5.90
C LEU A 73 25.95 -4.55 6.49
N ILE A 74 25.44 -4.29 7.70
CA ILE A 74 25.71 -3.05 8.42
C ILE A 74 27.22 -2.84 8.63
N LEU A 75 28.01 -3.90 8.78
CA LEU A 75 29.47 -3.83 8.94
C LEU A 75 30.19 -3.24 7.72
N LEU A 76 29.54 -3.22 6.55
CA LEU A 76 30.09 -2.57 5.36
C LEU A 76 30.28 -1.06 5.55
N LYS A 77 29.57 -0.45 6.53
CA LYS A 77 29.73 0.96 6.89
C LYS A 77 31.15 1.29 7.35
N ASP A 78 31.90 0.30 7.82
CA ASP A 78 33.28 0.45 8.31
C ASP A 78 34.32 -0.05 7.29
N CYS A 79 33.87 -0.58 6.15
CA CYS A 79 34.74 -1.24 5.17
C CYS A 79 34.93 -0.45 3.87
N LEU A 80 33.91 0.32 3.46
CA LEU A 80 33.80 0.77 2.07
C LEU A 80 34.21 2.23 1.84
N TRP A 81 34.19 3.08 2.87
CA TRP A 81 34.64 4.47 2.80
C TRP A 81 36.16 4.63 2.89
N TYR A 82 36.67 5.80 2.52
CA TYR A 82 38.10 6.15 2.67
C TYR A 82 38.34 7.61 3.06
N ASP A 83 37.32 8.46 3.03
CA ASP A 83 37.34 9.85 3.46
C ASP A 83 36.01 10.25 4.11
N ALA A 84 35.90 11.49 4.60
CA ALA A 84 34.68 11.96 5.27
C ALA A 84 33.45 12.03 4.35
N GLN A 85 33.64 12.32 3.06
CA GLN A 85 32.53 12.40 2.11
C GLN A 85 31.96 11.00 1.81
N SER A 86 32.84 10.05 1.52
CA SER A 86 32.47 8.65 1.27
C SER A 86 31.92 7.97 2.52
N LEU A 87 32.35 8.36 3.73
CA LEU A 87 31.75 7.88 4.99
C LEU A 87 30.26 8.20 5.05
N ASN A 88 29.91 9.47 4.84
CA ASN A 88 28.51 9.91 4.88
C ASN A 88 27.66 9.24 3.79
N LEU A 89 28.20 9.15 2.57
CA LEU A 89 27.52 8.48 1.46
C LEU A 89 27.29 6.99 1.77
N MET A 90 28.31 6.29 2.29
CA MET A 90 28.19 4.87 2.63
C MET A 90 27.17 4.63 3.73
N GLN A 91 27.14 5.47 4.77
CA GLN A 91 26.12 5.39 5.82
C GLN A 91 24.71 5.55 5.24
N GLN A 92 24.50 6.54 4.38
CA GLN A 92 23.21 6.78 3.74
C GLN A 92 22.77 5.63 2.82
N GLN A 93 23.66 5.10 1.98
CA GLN A 93 23.32 4.00 1.08
C GLN A 93 23.01 2.70 1.83
N LEU A 94 23.76 2.42 2.91
CA LEU A 94 23.45 1.29 3.77
C LEU A 94 22.14 1.48 4.52
N GLU A 95 21.84 2.69 4.99
CA GLU A 95 20.54 2.99 5.62
C GLU A 95 19.39 2.68 4.65
N ILE A 96 19.44 3.18 3.42
CA ILE A 96 18.45 2.90 2.37
C ILE A 96 18.31 1.39 2.12
N LEU A 97 19.44 0.68 1.99
CA LEU A 97 19.44 -0.77 1.77
C LEU A 97 18.79 -1.51 2.95
N MET A 98 19.16 -1.18 4.18
CA MET A 98 18.72 -1.88 5.38
C MET A 98 17.27 -1.58 5.75
N THR A 99 16.80 -0.35 5.55
CA THR A 99 15.41 0.03 5.87
C THR A 99 14.44 -0.18 4.73
N GLY A 100 14.93 -0.37 3.49
CA GLY A 100 14.11 -0.55 2.29
C GLY A 100 14.12 -1.95 1.68
N HIS A 101 15.25 -2.66 1.70
CA HIS A 101 15.42 -3.89 0.92
C HIS A 101 15.75 -5.13 1.77
N ALA A 102 16.49 -4.97 2.86
CA ALA A 102 17.05 -6.08 3.62
C ALA A 102 16.00 -7.08 4.17
N TRP A 103 14.81 -6.58 4.51
CA TRP A 103 13.65 -7.39 4.93
C TRP A 103 12.43 -7.11 4.04
N GLN A 104 12.68 -6.85 2.76
CA GLN A 104 11.66 -6.69 1.71
C GLN A 104 10.66 -5.53 1.95
N GLN A 105 11.01 -4.53 2.75
CA GLN A 105 10.09 -3.44 3.13
C GLN A 105 9.49 -2.75 1.90
N GLN A 106 10.33 -2.29 0.96
CA GLN A 106 9.90 -1.62 -0.27
C GLN A 106 9.12 -2.55 -1.21
N ALA A 107 9.49 -3.84 -1.27
CA ALA A 107 8.77 -4.82 -2.07
C ALA A 107 7.35 -5.05 -1.53
N MET A 108 7.21 -5.13 -0.20
CA MET A 108 5.90 -5.23 0.47
C MET A 108 5.06 -3.98 0.25
N LEU A 109 5.63 -2.78 0.37
CA LEU A 109 4.93 -1.52 0.09
C LEU A 109 4.48 -1.43 -1.38
N THR A 110 5.31 -1.86 -2.31
CA THR A 110 4.95 -1.89 -3.74
C THR A 110 3.79 -2.86 -4.00
N ARG A 111 3.82 -4.05 -3.39
CA ARG A 111 2.71 -5.02 -3.45
C ARG A 111 1.43 -4.45 -2.82
N LEU A 112 1.54 -3.81 -1.66
CA LEU A 112 0.41 -3.15 -1.00
C LEU A 112 -0.24 -2.09 -1.90
N GLY A 113 0.57 -1.22 -2.51
CA GLY A 113 0.08 -0.24 -3.48
C GLY A 113 -0.68 -0.89 -4.64
N GLY A 114 -0.19 -2.01 -5.17
CA GLY A 114 -0.89 -2.80 -6.19
C GLY A 114 -2.24 -3.34 -5.71
N ILE A 115 -2.32 -3.86 -4.48
CA ILE A 115 -3.56 -4.37 -3.88
C ILE A 115 -4.59 -3.25 -3.70
N VAL A 116 -4.17 -2.09 -3.17
CA VAL A 116 -5.06 -0.94 -2.98
C VAL A 116 -5.61 -0.43 -4.32
N GLN A 117 -4.77 -0.34 -5.35
CA GLN A 117 -5.21 0.04 -6.70
C GLN A 117 -6.19 -0.97 -7.28
N ARG A 118 -5.93 -2.27 -7.13
CA ARG A 118 -6.82 -3.34 -7.59
C ARG A 118 -8.18 -3.27 -6.88
N ARG A 119 -8.18 -3.03 -5.58
CA ARG A 119 -9.40 -2.83 -4.79
C ARG A 119 -10.22 -1.65 -5.31
N LEU A 120 -9.59 -0.50 -5.53
CA LEU A 120 -10.26 0.68 -6.07
C LEU A 120 -10.89 0.39 -7.44
N GLN A 121 -10.19 -0.37 -8.30
CA GLN A 121 -10.71 -0.79 -9.59
C GLN A 121 -11.95 -1.69 -9.45
N LEU A 122 -11.92 -2.67 -8.55
CA LEU A 122 -13.06 -3.56 -8.30
C LEU A 122 -14.27 -2.77 -7.74
N GLN A 123 -14.01 -1.84 -6.82
CA GLN A 123 -15.06 -0.97 -6.28
C GLN A 123 -15.69 -0.10 -7.37
N GLN A 124 -14.89 0.45 -8.28
CA GLN A 124 -15.41 1.23 -9.41
C GLN A 124 -16.24 0.38 -10.37
N GLN A 125 -15.81 -0.85 -10.68
CA GLN A 125 -16.57 -1.77 -11.53
C GLN A 125 -17.90 -2.20 -10.89
N GLN A 126 -17.92 -2.41 -9.58
CA GLN A 126 -19.13 -2.74 -8.85
C GLN A 126 -20.06 -1.52 -8.76
N SER A 127 -19.50 -0.32 -8.55
CA SER A 127 -20.22 0.95 -8.64
C SER A 127 -20.94 1.09 -9.98
N ASP A 128 -20.26 0.86 -11.10
CA ASP A 128 -20.89 0.94 -12.44
C ASP A 128 -22.03 -0.08 -12.62
N LYS A 129 -21.88 -1.30 -12.10
CA LYS A 129 -22.90 -2.38 -12.23
C LYS A 129 -24.14 -2.15 -11.38
N THR A 130 -23.98 -1.56 -10.21
CA THR A 130 -25.05 -1.37 -9.21
C THR A 130 -25.69 0.02 -9.31
N ALA A 131 -25.03 0.97 -9.97
CA ALA A 131 -25.51 2.33 -10.13
C ALA A 131 -26.87 2.37 -10.83
N PHE A 132 -27.71 3.27 -10.33
CA PHE A 132 -29.00 3.58 -10.90
C PHE A 132 -28.82 4.26 -12.25
N THR A 133 -29.03 3.49 -13.32
CA THR A 133 -28.83 3.92 -14.70
C THR A 133 -30.14 4.45 -15.27
N VAL A 134 -30.14 5.70 -15.69
CA VAL A 134 -31.28 6.34 -16.35
C VAL A 134 -31.21 6.11 -17.87
N ILE A 135 -32.36 5.98 -18.52
CA ILE A 135 -32.44 5.69 -19.95
C ILE A 135 -32.37 7.02 -20.69
N LYS A 136 -31.37 7.20 -21.56
CA LYS A 136 -31.28 8.39 -22.41
C LYS A 136 -32.30 8.32 -23.54
N GLU A 137 -33.25 9.24 -23.52
CA GLU A 137 -34.19 9.45 -24.62
C GLU A 137 -33.70 10.58 -25.54
N GLY A 138 -33.65 10.30 -26.84
CA GLY A 138 -33.15 11.23 -27.84
C GLY A 138 -34.01 11.26 -29.09
N GLY A 139 -34.64 12.41 -29.34
CA GLY A 139 -34.96 12.86 -30.70
C GLY A 139 -33.78 13.63 -31.27
N MET A 140 -33.52 13.49 -32.58
CA MET A 140 -32.34 13.99 -33.33
C MET A 140 -32.03 15.51 -33.21
N PHE A 141 -32.80 16.30 -32.45
CA PHE A 141 -32.77 17.78 -32.48
C PHE A 141 -32.82 18.48 -31.09
N SER A 142 -32.77 17.76 -29.97
CA SER A 142 -32.85 18.41 -28.64
C SER A 142 -31.48 18.87 -28.13
N ARG A 143 -31.35 20.14 -27.71
CA ARG A 143 -30.11 20.73 -27.15
C ARG A 143 -29.70 20.16 -25.80
N ARG A 144 -30.62 19.52 -25.07
CA ARG A 144 -30.35 18.82 -23.80
C ARG A 144 -30.84 17.38 -23.89
N PRO A 145 -30.01 16.40 -23.47
CA PRO A 145 -30.46 15.02 -23.38
C PRO A 145 -31.60 14.91 -22.36
N HIS A 146 -32.65 14.19 -22.73
CA HIS A 146 -33.74 13.86 -21.81
C HIS A 146 -33.47 12.45 -21.28
N TYR A 147 -33.79 12.22 -20.00
CA TYR A 147 -33.62 10.92 -19.38
C TYR A 147 -34.96 10.44 -18.82
N THR A 148 -35.16 9.12 -18.80
CA THR A 148 -36.30 8.47 -18.17
C THR A 148 -35.85 7.44 -17.15
N LEU A 149 -36.73 7.17 -16.18
CA LEU A 149 -36.47 6.17 -15.16
C LEU A 149 -36.52 4.76 -15.78
N PRO A 150 -35.64 3.84 -15.34
CA PRO A 150 -35.72 2.45 -15.74
C PRO A 150 -37.06 1.83 -15.28
N PRO A 151 -37.59 0.83 -16.01
CA PRO A 151 -38.88 0.20 -15.70
C PRO A 151 -38.93 -0.46 -14.31
N GLU A 152 -37.78 -0.83 -13.77
CA GLU A 152 -37.61 -1.40 -12.43
C GLU A 152 -37.97 -0.42 -11.31
N ALA A 153 -37.75 0.87 -11.54
CA ALA A 153 -38.18 1.93 -10.64
C ALA A 153 -39.65 2.24 -10.90
N SER A 154 -40.59 1.44 -10.36
CA SER A 154 -42.06 1.57 -10.54
C SER A 154 -42.78 2.20 -9.34
N ALA A 155 -42.13 2.30 -8.17
CA ALA A 155 -42.73 2.86 -6.96
C ALA A 155 -43.04 4.37 -7.08
N SER A 156 -44.04 4.85 -6.32
CA SER A 156 -44.39 6.27 -6.21
C SER A 156 -43.33 7.07 -5.46
N THR A 157 -42.67 6.45 -4.49
CA THR A 157 -41.51 6.97 -3.78
C THR A 157 -40.33 6.05 -4.00
N LEU A 158 -39.21 6.59 -4.45
CA LEU A 158 -37.99 5.84 -4.73
C LEU A 158 -36.96 6.15 -3.65
N THR A 159 -36.51 5.13 -2.95
CA THR A 159 -35.36 5.25 -2.05
C THR A 159 -34.13 4.77 -2.80
N LEU A 160 -33.13 5.63 -2.92
CA LEU A 160 -31.86 5.30 -3.54
C LEU A 160 -30.76 5.38 -2.49
N LEU A 161 -29.88 4.38 -2.46
CA LEU A 161 -28.72 4.35 -1.56
C LEU A 161 -27.58 5.15 -2.19
N LEU A 162 -26.70 5.70 -1.36
CA LEU A 162 -25.46 6.33 -1.81
C LEU A 162 -24.36 5.27 -1.78
N GLN A 163 -23.68 5.04 -2.90
CA GLN A 163 -22.58 4.06 -2.97
C GLN A 163 -21.40 4.41 -2.04
N LYS A 164 -21.27 5.70 -1.73
CA LYS A 164 -20.39 6.23 -0.67
C LYS A 164 -21.19 7.23 0.16
N PRO A 165 -21.27 7.06 1.50
CA PRO A 165 -21.90 8.04 2.38
C PRO A 165 -21.32 9.44 2.19
N LEU A 166 -22.18 10.46 2.19
CA LEU A 166 -21.77 11.86 2.11
C LEU A 166 -22.34 12.65 3.30
N LYS A 167 -21.64 13.70 3.70
CA LYS A 167 -22.15 14.67 4.66
C LYS A 167 -22.98 15.71 3.91
N LEU A 168 -24.30 15.59 3.99
CA LEU A 168 -25.26 16.53 3.38
C LEU A 168 -26.01 17.26 4.49
N HIS A 169 -26.03 18.58 4.44
CA HIS A 169 -26.70 19.43 5.45
C HIS A 169 -26.29 19.07 6.89
N ASP A 170 -24.98 18.96 7.11
CA ASP A 170 -24.34 18.58 8.38
C ASP A 170 -24.67 17.20 8.95
N MET A 171 -25.36 16.34 8.19
CA MET A 171 -25.69 14.98 8.56
C MET A 171 -25.02 13.97 7.63
N GLU A 172 -24.60 12.83 8.18
CA GLU A 172 -24.15 11.69 7.37
C GLU A 172 -25.37 11.01 6.71
N VAL A 173 -25.37 10.96 5.39
CA VAL A 173 -26.47 10.42 4.59
C VAL A 173 -26.01 9.16 3.87
N ILE A 174 -26.79 8.11 4.04
CA ILE A 174 -26.57 6.80 3.40
C ILE A 174 -27.64 6.47 2.34
N HIS A 175 -28.82 7.11 2.43
CA HIS A 175 -29.88 6.96 1.44
C HIS A 175 -30.72 8.23 1.32
N ILE A 176 -31.34 8.42 0.16
CA ILE A 176 -32.23 9.55 -0.12
C ILE A 176 -33.53 9.00 -0.71
N THR A 177 -34.64 9.49 -0.18
CA THR A 177 -35.97 9.17 -0.70
C THR A 177 -36.50 10.32 -1.55
N PHE A 178 -36.86 10.01 -2.80
CA PHE A 178 -37.41 10.92 -3.79
C PHE A 178 -38.88 10.61 -4.06
N ASP A 179 -39.65 11.64 -4.35
CA ASP A 179 -40.93 11.47 -5.04
C ASP A 179 -40.66 11.18 -6.53
N ARG A 180 -41.30 10.15 -7.07
CA ARG A 180 -41.08 9.72 -8.46
C ARG A 180 -41.39 10.83 -9.46
N SER A 181 -42.50 11.55 -9.28
CA SER A 181 -42.93 12.60 -10.21
C SER A 181 -41.94 13.78 -10.23
N ALA A 182 -41.37 14.11 -9.07
CA ALA A 182 -40.32 15.12 -8.97
C ALA A 182 -39.02 14.68 -9.66
N LEU A 183 -38.65 13.40 -9.51
CA LEU A 183 -37.46 12.85 -10.16
C LEU A 183 -37.60 12.78 -11.69
N GLU A 184 -38.75 12.37 -12.20
CA GLU A 184 -39.05 12.39 -13.65
C GLU A 184 -39.02 13.82 -14.22
N LEU A 185 -39.56 14.79 -13.48
CA LEU A 185 -39.50 16.20 -13.88
C LEU A 185 -38.06 16.72 -13.94
N PHE A 186 -37.23 16.35 -12.96
CA PHE A 186 -35.81 16.69 -12.94
C PHE A 186 -35.06 16.06 -14.12
N LEU A 187 -35.32 14.80 -14.45
CA LEU A 187 -34.66 14.11 -15.56
C LEU A 187 -35.02 14.65 -16.95
N THR A 188 -36.21 15.24 -17.08
CA THR A 188 -36.71 15.80 -18.35
C THR A 188 -36.40 17.29 -18.49
N LYS A 189 -36.62 18.10 -17.46
CA LYS A 189 -36.47 19.56 -17.51
C LYS A 189 -35.18 20.08 -16.86
N GLY A 190 -34.52 19.26 -16.05
CA GLY A 190 -33.45 19.71 -15.15
C GLY A 190 -33.99 20.59 -14.03
N GLY A 191 -33.09 21.34 -13.38
CA GLY A 191 -33.42 22.28 -12.30
C GLY A 191 -33.07 21.73 -10.92
N GLU A 192 -33.72 22.24 -9.89
CA GLU A 192 -33.51 21.77 -8.52
C GLU A 192 -34.32 20.50 -8.24
N ILE A 193 -33.67 19.50 -7.63
CA ILE A 193 -34.34 18.33 -7.07
C ILE A 193 -34.35 18.43 -5.55
N ARG A 194 -35.41 17.92 -4.94
CA ARG A 194 -35.51 17.78 -3.48
C ARG A 194 -35.70 16.32 -3.10
N GLY A 195 -35.04 15.90 -2.03
CA GLY A 195 -35.13 14.55 -1.49
C GLY A 195 -35.08 14.56 0.03
N LYS A 196 -35.70 13.55 0.67
CA LYS A 196 -35.61 13.35 2.12
C LYS A 196 -34.34 12.59 2.44
N LEU A 197 -33.47 13.19 3.27
CA LEU A 197 -32.22 12.58 3.71
C LEU A 197 -32.52 11.50 4.74
N ASN A 198 -31.97 10.30 4.57
CA ASN A 198 -32.22 9.14 5.43
C ASN A 198 -33.72 8.85 5.66
N GLY A 199 -34.57 9.20 4.68
CA GLY A 199 -36.03 8.97 4.73
C GLY A 199 -36.80 9.82 5.75
N ILE A 200 -36.12 10.68 6.52
CA ILE A 200 -36.70 11.46 7.61
C ILE A 200 -36.71 12.96 7.31
N GLY A 201 -37.58 13.70 8.02
CA GLY A 201 -37.65 15.15 7.94
C GLY A 201 -38.25 15.71 6.64
N PHE A 202 -37.94 16.98 6.36
CA PHE A 202 -38.38 17.69 5.17
C PHE A 202 -37.48 17.39 3.97
N ALA A 203 -38.05 17.45 2.76
CA ALA A 203 -37.27 17.27 1.54
C ALA A 203 -36.32 18.47 1.33
N GLN A 204 -35.02 18.21 1.33
CA GLN A 204 -33.96 19.21 1.19
C GLN A 204 -33.50 19.29 -0.25
N THR A 205 -33.01 20.46 -0.67
CA THR A 205 -32.40 20.64 -1.99
C THR A 205 -31.08 19.89 -2.08
N LEU A 206 -30.84 19.25 -3.23
CA LEU A 206 -29.66 18.42 -3.48
C LEU A 206 -28.95 18.90 -4.74
N ASN A 207 -27.62 18.89 -4.71
CA ASN A 207 -26.81 19.05 -5.90
C ASN A 207 -26.70 17.70 -6.60
N MET A 208 -27.52 17.50 -7.64
CA MET A 208 -27.62 16.22 -8.34
C MET A 208 -27.46 16.43 -9.84
N GLU A 209 -26.82 15.47 -10.51
CA GLU A 209 -26.64 15.46 -11.96
C GLU A 209 -26.70 14.04 -12.52
N VAL A 210 -26.82 13.94 -13.84
CA VAL A 210 -26.65 12.68 -14.58
C VAL A 210 -25.25 12.69 -15.18
N ASP A 211 -24.41 11.72 -14.83
CA ASP A 211 -23.04 11.63 -15.35
C ASP A 211 -22.99 11.13 -16.81
N ASN A 212 -21.78 11.10 -17.39
CA ASN A 212 -21.59 10.65 -18.78
C ASN A 212 -21.94 9.17 -19.00
N ALA A 213 -21.98 8.36 -17.94
CA ALA A 213 -22.37 6.96 -17.96
C ALA A 213 -23.87 6.76 -17.70
N GLN A 214 -24.65 7.85 -17.63
CA GLN A 214 -26.10 7.85 -17.37
C GLN A 214 -26.46 7.42 -15.94
N HIS A 215 -25.58 7.65 -14.97
CA HIS A 215 -25.85 7.40 -13.56
C HIS A 215 -26.23 8.68 -12.83
N LEU A 216 -27.09 8.58 -11.82
CA LEU A 216 -27.37 9.69 -10.92
C LEU A 216 -26.23 9.89 -9.93
N VAL A 217 -25.72 11.13 -9.85
CA VAL A 217 -24.66 11.52 -8.93
C VAL A 217 -25.15 12.66 -8.03
N VAL A 218 -24.99 12.51 -6.72
CA VAL A 218 -25.23 13.56 -5.73
C VAL A 218 -23.90 14.10 -5.23
N ARG A 219 -23.78 15.41 -5.08
CA ARG A 219 -22.58 16.10 -4.60
C ARG A 219 -22.81 16.83 -3.27
N ASP A 220 -21.79 16.84 -2.44
CA ASP A 220 -21.76 17.67 -1.22
C ASP A 220 -21.27 19.11 -1.49
N ILE A 221 -21.13 19.90 -0.42
CA ILE A 221 -20.61 21.29 -0.49
C ILE A 221 -19.14 21.38 -0.92
N SER A 222 -18.39 20.29 -0.82
CA SER A 222 -17.00 20.16 -1.28
C SER A 222 -16.91 19.58 -2.70
N LEU A 223 -18.06 19.43 -3.39
CA LEU A 223 -18.20 18.85 -4.72
C LEU A 223 -17.79 17.37 -4.82
N GLN A 224 -17.67 16.67 -3.69
CA GLN A 224 -17.48 15.22 -3.69
C GLN A 224 -18.77 14.54 -4.16
N GLY A 225 -18.67 13.81 -5.26
CA GLY A 225 -19.79 13.09 -5.87
C GLY A 225 -19.89 11.65 -5.38
N THR A 226 -21.12 11.17 -5.20
CA THR A 226 -21.45 9.77 -4.97
C THR A 226 -22.56 9.35 -5.92
N ARG A 227 -22.46 8.15 -6.48
CA ARG A 227 -23.52 7.60 -7.34
C ARG A 227 -24.61 6.99 -6.49
N LEU A 228 -25.83 7.05 -7.03
CA LEU A 228 -27.00 6.46 -6.40
C LEU A 228 -27.23 5.04 -6.93
N GLU A 229 -27.72 4.14 -6.09
CA GLU A 229 -28.07 2.76 -6.43
C GLU A 229 -29.44 2.35 -5.87
N LEU A 230 -30.03 1.27 -6.39
CA LEU A 230 -31.28 0.71 -5.86
C LEU A 230 -31.03 -0.16 -4.61
N PRO A 231 -31.95 -0.17 -3.64
CA PRO A 231 -31.85 -1.04 -2.47
C PRO A 231 -31.78 -2.52 -2.87
N GLY A 232 -30.80 -3.25 -2.34
CA GLY A 232 -30.58 -4.68 -2.62
C GLY A 232 -29.50 -4.98 -3.67
N ALA A 233 -28.82 -3.97 -4.21
CA ALA A 233 -27.81 -4.13 -5.27
C ALA A 233 -26.38 -4.48 -4.78
N ALA A 234 -26.03 -4.25 -3.51
CA ALA A 234 -24.68 -4.53 -3.02
C ALA A 234 -24.64 -5.03 -1.56
N GLU A 235 -23.94 -6.14 -1.34
CA GLU A 235 -23.29 -6.44 -0.05
C GLU A 235 -21.92 -5.75 -0.08
N ASP A 236 -21.78 -4.69 0.72
CA ASP A 236 -20.57 -3.89 0.85
C ASP A 236 -19.52 -4.65 1.70
N SER A 237 -18.99 -5.73 1.12
CA SER A 237 -17.95 -6.56 1.75
C SER A 237 -16.67 -6.48 0.94
N MET A 238 -15.53 -6.40 1.63
CA MET A 238 -14.21 -6.43 0.99
C MET A 238 -14.11 -7.65 0.07
N PRO A 239 -13.79 -7.48 -1.22
CA PRO A 239 -13.72 -8.60 -2.15
C PRO A 239 -12.77 -9.69 -1.64
N ALA A 240 -13.20 -10.96 -1.72
CA ALA A 240 -12.45 -12.09 -1.19
C ALA A 240 -11.01 -12.17 -1.75
N GLU A 241 -10.81 -11.80 -3.02
CA GLU A 241 -9.50 -11.70 -3.66
C GLU A 241 -8.57 -10.72 -2.91
N ILE A 242 -9.06 -9.52 -2.57
CA ILE A 242 -8.30 -8.50 -1.86
C ILE A 242 -7.96 -8.96 -0.45
N LYS A 243 -8.94 -9.57 0.24
CA LYS A 243 -8.72 -10.13 1.59
C LYS A 243 -7.60 -11.17 1.58
N GLN A 244 -7.63 -12.11 0.65
CA GLN A 244 -6.60 -13.15 0.52
C GLN A 244 -5.22 -12.56 0.20
N GLN A 245 -5.14 -11.55 -0.67
CA GLN A 245 -3.88 -10.89 -1.00
C GLN A 245 -3.30 -10.14 0.21
N LEU A 246 -4.14 -9.45 0.99
CA LEU A 246 -3.72 -8.76 2.22
C LEU A 246 -3.27 -9.74 3.30
N GLU A 247 -3.98 -10.85 3.50
CA GLU A 247 -3.57 -11.90 4.45
C GLU A 247 -2.23 -12.53 4.06
N THR A 248 -2.00 -12.77 2.76
CA THR A 248 -0.71 -13.27 2.26
C THR A 248 0.41 -12.26 2.55
N LEU A 249 0.17 -10.99 2.25
CA LEU A 249 1.15 -9.92 2.50
C LEU A 249 1.45 -9.72 3.99
N GLU A 250 0.43 -9.83 4.85
CA GLU A 250 0.61 -9.77 6.30
C GLU A 250 1.44 -10.95 6.82
N ASN A 251 1.21 -12.15 6.30
CA ASN A 251 2.02 -13.32 6.64
C ASN A 251 3.49 -13.15 6.20
N ASP A 252 3.71 -12.61 5.01
CA ASP A 252 5.06 -12.28 4.51
C ASP A 252 5.75 -11.28 5.45
N TRP A 253 5.05 -10.21 5.86
CA TRP A 253 5.54 -9.23 6.83
C TRP A 253 5.92 -9.88 8.17
N ARG A 254 5.06 -10.73 8.74
CA ARG A 254 5.34 -11.45 9.99
C ARG A 254 6.58 -12.33 9.88
N GLN A 255 6.77 -13.02 8.75
CA GLN A 255 7.95 -13.83 8.50
C GLN A 255 9.22 -12.97 8.45
N GLN A 256 9.19 -11.82 7.76
CA GLN A 256 10.34 -10.92 7.70
C GLN A 256 10.68 -10.31 9.06
N HIS A 257 9.66 -9.89 9.83
CA HIS A 257 9.84 -9.37 11.18
C HIS A 257 10.41 -10.40 12.15
N THR A 258 9.95 -11.65 12.06
CA THR A 258 10.50 -12.78 12.84
C THR A 258 11.97 -13.02 12.50
N ARG A 259 12.31 -13.06 11.20
CA ARG A 259 13.71 -13.22 10.75
C ARG A 259 14.61 -12.10 11.27
N PHE A 260 14.15 -10.84 11.25
CA PHE A 260 14.90 -9.73 11.84
C PHE A 260 15.11 -9.93 13.34
N SER A 261 14.04 -10.28 14.06
CA SER A 261 14.06 -10.49 15.51
C SER A 261 15.01 -11.60 15.94
N GLU A 262 15.14 -12.68 15.17
CA GLU A 262 16.09 -13.77 15.41
C GLU A 262 17.55 -13.35 15.13
N GLN A 263 17.76 -12.42 14.21
CA GLN A 263 19.09 -12.00 13.75
C GLN A 263 19.64 -10.78 14.49
N GLN A 264 18.82 -10.04 15.24
CA GLN A 264 19.23 -8.81 15.93
C GLN A 264 20.27 -9.04 17.03
N HIS A 265 20.38 -10.27 17.54
CA HIS A 265 21.39 -10.66 18.53
C HIS A 265 22.77 -10.84 17.88
N CYS A 266 23.36 -9.72 17.47
CA CYS A 266 24.69 -9.69 16.88
C CYS A 266 25.58 -8.70 17.63
N LEU A 267 26.66 -9.20 18.25
CA LEU A 267 27.59 -8.41 19.06
C LEU A 267 28.23 -7.24 18.28
N PHE A 268 28.38 -7.41 16.97
CA PHE A 268 29.12 -6.48 16.12
C PHE A 268 28.25 -5.33 15.58
N ILE A 269 26.95 -5.32 15.89
CA ILE A 269 25.99 -4.36 15.35
C ILE A 269 25.55 -3.39 16.45
N HIS A 270 25.64 -2.09 16.16
CA HIS A 270 25.22 -1.04 17.08
C HIS A 270 23.69 -0.95 17.16
N SER A 271 23.15 -0.73 18.37
CA SER A 271 21.71 -0.71 18.65
C SER A 271 20.93 0.33 17.84
N ASP A 272 21.56 1.45 17.48
CA ASP A 272 20.91 2.52 16.72
C ASP A 272 20.40 2.04 15.35
N TRP A 273 21.08 1.08 14.73
CA TRP A 273 20.63 0.49 13.48
C TRP A 273 19.39 -0.38 13.66
N LEU A 274 19.33 -1.12 14.78
CA LEU A 274 18.20 -1.99 15.09
C LEU A 274 16.91 -1.18 15.21
N GLY A 275 16.96 -0.02 15.89
CA GLY A 275 15.80 0.86 16.04
C GLY A 275 15.26 1.39 14.70
N ARG A 276 16.14 1.74 13.76
CA ARG A 276 15.73 2.24 12.43
C ARG A 276 15.10 1.15 11.57
N ILE A 277 15.67 -0.06 11.60
CA ILE A 277 15.14 -1.23 10.87
C ILE A 277 13.78 -1.64 11.45
N GLU A 278 13.66 -1.70 12.78
CA GLU A 278 12.40 -2.00 13.45
C GLU A 278 11.32 -0.98 13.08
N ALA A 279 11.65 0.32 13.13
CA ALA A 279 10.71 1.37 12.73
C ALA A 279 10.25 1.22 11.27
N SER A 280 11.16 0.87 10.35
CA SER A 280 10.78 0.68 8.94
C SER A 280 9.90 -0.55 8.72
N LEU A 281 10.11 -1.63 9.49
CA LEU A 281 9.22 -2.79 9.47
C LEU A 281 7.85 -2.49 10.10
N GLN A 282 7.80 -1.72 11.19
CA GLN A 282 6.54 -1.32 11.82
C GLN A 282 5.68 -0.46 10.90
N ASP A 283 6.28 0.51 10.19
CA ASP A 283 5.59 1.35 9.20
C ASP A 283 4.88 0.49 8.13
N VAL A 284 5.56 -0.51 7.57
CA VAL A 284 4.93 -1.45 6.62
C VAL A 284 3.75 -2.18 7.25
N GLY A 285 3.90 -2.66 8.49
CA GLY A 285 2.85 -3.35 9.22
C GLY A 285 1.63 -2.46 9.51
N GLU A 286 1.85 -1.20 9.85
CA GLU A 286 0.79 -0.21 10.06
C GLU A 286 0.01 0.07 8.78
N GLN A 287 0.70 0.26 7.65
CA GLN A 287 0.05 0.48 6.35
C GLN A 287 -0.75 -0.73 5.88
N ILE A 288 -0.27 -1.96 6.10
CA ILE A 288 -1.03 -3.18 5.80
C ILE A 288 -2.31 -3.24 6.65
N ARG A 289 -2.21 -3.00 7.96
CA ARG A 289 -3.38 -2.98 8.87
C ARG A 289 -4.39 -1.91 8.49
N GLN A 290 -3.92 -0.72 8.10
CA GLN A 290 -4.80 0.35 7.62
C GLN A 290 -5.56 -0.06 6.36
N ALA A 291 -4.89 -0.73 5.40
CA ALA A 291 -5.52 -1.20 4.17
C ALA A 291 -6.58 -2.30 4.38
N GLN A 292 -6.49 -3.06 5.48
CA GLN A 292 -7.49 -4.05 5.89
C GLN A 292 -8.74 -3.41 6.53
N GLN A 293 -8.59 -2.23 7.14
CA GLN A 293 -9.68 -1.53 7.83
C GLN A 293 -10.48 -0.59 6.93
N CYS A 294 -9.82 0.01 5.93
CA CYS A 294 -10.49 0.79 4.90
C CYS A 294 -11.46 -0.09 4.13
#